data_AF-A0A397UFX3-F1
#
_entry.id   AF-A0A397UFX3-F1
#
_cell.length_a   1.000
_cell.length_b   1.000
_cell.length_c   1.000
_cell.angle_alpha   90.00
_cell.angle_beta   90.00
_cell.angle_gamma   90.00
#
_symmetry.space_group_name_H-M   'P 1'
#
loop_
_entity.id
_entity.type
_entity.pdbx_description
1 polymer ?
#
loop_
_entity_poly.entity_id
_entity_poly.type
_entity_poly.pdbx_seq_one_letter_code
_entity_poly.pdbx_strand_id
1 'polypeptide(L)'
;MGNTSAESISSYSESSYKRKPSKRIRKTEIQFENYESKERLINRLENQLAKDVKKARIAHNKINNSFKKNDHTFEGIEFSLNLGWAFKVNQKFRKKGTRKRISPEIRILLEGYFLAGNINKSDRYIAQDMHNELVRLAQEGEIKMEEVPKVSAIQN
;
A
#
# COMPACT_ATOMS: atom_id res chain seq x y z
N MET A 1 -73.45 13.42 -26.57
CA MET A 1 -72.61 14.63 -26.40
C MET A 1 -71.24 14.21 -26.90
N GLY A 2 -70.85 14.41 -28.18
CA GLY A 2 -70.70 15.72 -28.81
C GLY A 2 -69.57 16.47 -28.08
N ASN A 3 -68.46 16.95 -28.65
CA ASN A 3 -68.07 17.26 -30.03
C ASN A 3 -66.49 17.32 -30.01
N THR A 4 -65.75 16.91 -31.04
CA THR A 4 -65.14 17.77 -32.08
C THR A 4 -63.60 17.77 -32.06
N SER A 5 -63.06 17.54 -33.26
CA SER A 5 -61.77 17.93 -33.84
C SER A 5 -60.46 17.28 -33.37
N ALA A 6 -60.02 16.37 -34.24
CA ALA A 6 -58.63 16.24 -34.63
C ALA A 6 -58.12 17.52 -35.31
N GLU A 7 -56.95 18.00 -34.91
CA GLU A 7 -56.02 18.76 -35.76
C GLU A 7 -54.58 18.33 -35.46
N SER A 8 -54.01 17.64 -36.45
CA SER A 8 -52.70 17.86 -37.08
C SER A 8 -51.45 18.19 -36.23
N ILE A 9 -50.57 17.18 -36.21
CA ILE A 9 -49.11 17.18 -36.34
C ILE A 9 -48.45 18.55 -36.65
N SER A 10 -47.45 18.93 -35.85
CA SER A 10 -46.23 19.52 -36.41
C SER A 10 -45.01 19.20 -35.53
N SER A 11 -44.09 18.50 -36.17
CA SER A 11 -42.78 18.04 -35.71
C SER A 11 -41.88 19.17 -35.22
N TYR A 12 -41.16 18.95 -34.12
CA TYR A 12 -39.76 19.38 -34.05
C TYR A 12 -38.94 18.41 -33.17
N SER A 13 -37.98 17.80 -33.84
CA SER A 13 -36.86 17.01 -33.35
C SER A 13 -35.83 17.86 -32.61
N GLU A 14 -35.17 17.31 -31.59
CA GLU A 14 -33.70 17.25 -31.60
C GLU A 14 -33.12 16.29 -30.55
N SER A 15 -32.36 15.31 -31.04
CA SER A 15 -31.57 14.38 -30.24
C SER A 15 -30.38 15.09 -29.60
N SER A 16 -30.22 14.99 -28.29
CA SER A 16 -28.99 15.40 -27.62
C SER A 16 -28.19 14.16 -27.21
N TYR A 17 -27.45 13.59 -28.16
CA TYR A 17 -26.43 12.59 -27.86
C TYR A 17 -25.30 13.24 -27.03
N LYS A 18 -25.14 12.79 -25.78
CA LYS A 18 -23.99 13.10 -24.94
C LYS A 18 -22.70 12.63 -25.62
N ARG A 19 -21.88 13.56 -26.11
CA ARG A 19 -20.52 13.27 -26.61
C ARG A 19 -19.63 12.79 -25.46
N LYS A 20 -18.99 11.62 -25.62
CA LYS A 20 -17.88 11.19 -24.75
C LYS A 20 -16.65 12.06 -25.03
N PRO A 21 -15.88 12.50 -24.02
CA PRO A 21 -14.66 13.25 -24.27
C PRO A 21 -13.56 12.31 -24.79
N SER A 22 -13.23 12.43 -26.07
CA SER A 22 -12.06 11.79 -26.67
C SER A 22 -10.79 12.46 -26.14
N LYS A 23 -10.04 11.78 -25.27
CA LYS A 23 -8.70 12.23 -24.85
C LYS A 23 -7.75 12.15 -26.05
N ARG A 24 -7.56 13.29 -26.72
CA ARG A 24 -6.56 13.46 -27.78
C ARG A 24 -5.17 13.54 -27.14
N ILE A 25 -4.43 12.42 -27.16
CA ILE A 25 -3.01 12.41 -26.81
C ILE A 25 -2.27 13.15 -27.94
N ARG A 26 -1.68 14.30 -27.64
CA ARG A 26 -0.71 14.92 -28.54
C ARG A 26 0.53 14.03 -28.52
N LYS A 27 0.79 13.29 -29.59
CA LYS A 27 2.10 12.67 -29.79
C LYS A 27 3.07 13.84 -29.88
N THR A 28 3.93 14.00 -28.88
CA THR A 28 5.11 14.86 -29.00
C THR A 28 5.95 14.25 -30.12
N GLU A 29 5.96 14.93 -31.25
CA GLU A 29 6.86 14.64 -32.35
C GLU A 29 8.26 15.06 -31.91
N ILE A 30 8.96 14.13 -31.26
CA ILE A 30 10.38 14.28 -31.00
C ILE A 30 11.06 14.08 -32.34
N GLN A 31 11.33 15.19 -33.01
CA GLN A 31 12.17 15.22 -34.20
C GLN A 31 13.56 14.72 -33.80
N PHE A 32 13.89 13.49 -34.20
CA PHE A 32 15.28 13.03 -34.15
C PHE A 32 15.96 13.57 -35.40
N GLU A 33 16.62 14.72 -35.25
CA GLU A 33 17.56 15.22 -36.24
C GLU A 33 18.61 14.15 -36.52
N ASN A 34 18.57 13.62 -37.74
CA ASN A 34 19.34 12.47 -38.21
C ASN A 34 20.79 12.84 -38.56
N TYR A 35 21.53 13.44 -37.62
CA TYR A 35 22.96 13.75 -37.82
C TYR A 35 23.84 13.58 -36.57
N GLU A 36 23.35 12.91 -35.54
CA GLU A 36 24.24 12.41 -34.50
C GLU A 36 24.60 10.96 -34.79
N SER A 37 25.80 10.76 -35.36
CA SER A 37 26.38 9.42 -35.49
C SER A 37 26.22 8.70 -34.15
N LYS A 38 25.78 7.44 -34.20
CA LYS A 38 25.63 6.56 -33.03
C LYS A 38 26.82 6.68 -32.06
N GLU A 39 28.02 6.84 -32.61
CA GLU A 39 29.26 7.06 -31.87
C GLU A 39 29.26 8.35 -31.02
N ARG A 40 28.71 9.46 -31.52
CA ARG A 40 28.59 10.70 -30.74
C ARG A 40 27.61 10.56 -29.58
N LEU A 41 26.53 9.80 -29.78
CA LEU A 41 25.58 9.51 -28.71
C LEU A 41 26.21 8.61 -27.63
N ILE A 42 26.91 7.55 -28.03
CA ILE A 42 27.64 6.66 -27.12
C ILE A 42 28.65 7.46 -26.28
N ASN A 43 29.49 8.27 -26.94
CA ASN A 43 30.47 9.11 -26.25
C ASN A 43 29.83 10.08 -25.24
N ARG A 44 28.65 10.65 -25.53
CA ARG A 44 27.93 11.50 -24.57
C ARG A 44 27.43 10.72 -23.37
N LEU A 45 26.86 9.54 -23.60
CA LEU A 45 26.34 8.69 -22.53
C LEU A 45 27.46 8.22 -21.61
N GLU A 46 28.60 7.80 -22.16
CA GLU A 46 29.78 7.40 -21.39
C GLU A 46 30.33 8.56 -20.55
N ASN A 47 30.44 9.75 -21.15
CA ASN A 47 30.88 10.95 -20.44
C ASN A 47 29.90 11.37 -19.33
N GLN A 48 28.60 11.21 -19.56
CA GLN A 48 27.58 11.51 -18.56
C GLN A 48 27.64 10.51 -17.40
N LEU A 49 27.75 9.22 -17.71
CA LEU A 49 27.91 8.16 -16.72
C LEU A 49 29.16 8.37 -15.85
N ALA A 50 30.29 8.74 -16.46
CA ALA A 50 31.53 9.03 -15.74
C ALA A 50 31.39 10.23 -14.77
N LYS A 51 30.64 11.27 -15.17
CA LYS A 51 30.34 12.43 -14.30
C LYS A 51 29.44 12.02 -13.13
N ASP A 52 28.42 11.22 -13.39
CA ASP A 52 27.45 10.80 -12.37
C ASP A 52 28.09 9.86 -11.33
N VAL A 53 28.95 8.93 -11.77
CA VAL A 53 29.73 8.06 -10.86
C VAL A 53 30.66 8.88 -9.97
N LYS A 54 31.35 9.89 -10.52
CA LYS A 54 32.21 10.79 -9.73
C LYS A 54 31.39 11.58 -8.70
N LYS A 55 30.23 12.12 -9.10
CA LYS A 55 29.31 12.86 -8.22
C LYS A 55 28.78 11.97 -7.10
N ALA A 56 28.38 10.74 -7.41
CA ALA A 56 27.92 9.75 -6.43
C ALA A 56 29.04 9.40 -5.43
N ARG A 57 30.27 9.19 -5.91
CA ARG A 57 31.43 8.92 -5.05
C ARG A 57 31.76 10.08 -4.11
N ILE A 58 31.68 11.32 -4.61
CA ILE A 58 31.86 12.53 -3.80
C ILE A 58 30.75 12.65 -2.75
N ALA A 59 29.50 12.41 -3.11
CA ALA A 59 28.37 12.43 -2.17
C ALA A 59 28.55 11.38 -1.07
N HIS A 60 28.92 10.15 -1.44
CA HIS A 60 29.19 9.07 -0.49
C HIS A 60 30.36 9.38 0.45
N ASN A 61 31.45 9.95 -0.07
CA ASN A 61 32.59 10.36 0.75
C ASN A 61 32.27 11.55 1.67
N LYS A 62 31.40 12.47 1.24
CA LYS A 62 30.90 13.58 2.07
C LYS A 62 30.06 13.07 3.23
N ILE A 63 29.19 12.08 2.97
CA ILE A 63 28.41 11.39 4.00
C ILE A 63 29.34 10.69 4.99
N ASN A 64 30.31 9.91 4.52
CA ASN A 64 31.25 9.20 5.40
C ASN A 64 32.15 10.15 6.21
N ASN A 65 32.57 11.29 5.65
CA ASN A 65 33.30 12.31 6.39
C ASN A 65 32.42 13.08 7.39
N SER A 66 31.12 13.20 7.14
CA SER A 66 30.16 13.72 8.13
C SER A 66 30.01 12.75 9.31
N PHE A 67 29.92 11.44 9.05
CA PHE A 67 29.86 10.43 10.10
C PHE A 67 31.15 10.35 10.94
N LYS A 68 32.32 10.56 10.33
CA LYS A 68 33.61 10.61 11.05
C LYS A 68 33.86 11.91 11.82
N LYS A 69 33.15 13.00 11.52
CA LYS A 69 33.26 14.29 12.24
C LYS A 69 32.32 14.42 13.43
N ASN A 70 31.46 13.42 13.65
CA ASN A 70 30.54 13.40 14.78
C ASN A 70 31.14 12.71 16.03
N ASP A 71 32.47 12.72 16.17
CA ASP A 71 33.13 12.69 17.49
C ASP A 71 33.07 14.07 18.17
N HIS A 72 32.06 14.88 17.82
CA HIS A 72 31.60 15.93 18.71
C HIS A 72 30.89 15.24 19.86
N THR A 73 31.58 15.20 21.00
CA THR A 73 31.03 15.04 22.34
C THR A 73 29.58 15.52 22.36
N PHE A 74 28.66 14.57 22.43
CA PHE A 74 27.24 14.81 22.60
C PHE A 74 27.01 15.32 24.02
N GLU A 75 27.36 16.59 24.22
CA GLU A 75 27.13 17.28 25.47
C GLU A 75 25.65 17.68 25.51
N GLY A 76 24.88 17.01 26.37
CA GLY A 76 23.62 17.59 26.87
C GLY A 76 22.30 16.90 26.56
N ILE A 77 22.26 15.68 26.01
CA ILE A 77 21.06 14.85 26.16
C ILE A 77 21.51 13.48 26.65
N GLU A 78 21.59 13.31 27.96
CA GLU A 78 21.74 11.99 28.55
C GLU A 78 20.46 11.18 28.24
N PHE A 79 20.42 10.55 27.06
CA PHE A 79 19.45 9.48 26.82
C PHE A 79 19.79 8.41 27.85
N SER A 80 18.90 8.20 28.83
CA SER A 80 19.07 7.24 29.93
C SER A 80 19.12 5.77 29.47
N LEU A 81 19.29 5.54 28.17
CA LEU A 81 19.27 4.26 27.50
C LEU A 81 20.69 3.98 27.06
N ASN A 82 21.25 2.86 27.55
CA ASN A 82 22.60 2.45 27.20
C ASN A 82 22.81 2.48 25.67
N LEU A 83 23.93 3.07 25.24
CA LEU A 83 24.35 3.05 23.84
C LEU A 83 24.27 1.61 23.32
N GLY A 84 23.52 1.43 22.23
CA GLY A 84 23.33 0.12 21.62
C GLY A 84 21.99 -0.56 21.90
N TRP A 85 21.02 0.08 22.56
CA TRP A 85 19.68 -0.51 22.73
C TRP A 85 18.92 -0.70 21.41
N ALA A 86 19.14 0.18 20.43
CA ALA A 86 18.61 0.07 19.07
C ALA A 86 19.58 -0.64 18.10
N PHE A 87 20.76 -1.09 18.57
CA PHE A 87 21.71 -1.77 17.71
C PHE A 87 21.22 -3.19 17.45
N LYS A 88 21.08 -3.55 16.16
CA LYS A 88 20.52 -4.85 15.74
C LYS A 88 21.25 -6.05 16.35
N VAL A 89 22.55 -5.93 16.66
CA VAL A 89 23.33 -6.99 17.34
C VAL A 89 22.88 -7.21 18.78
N ASN A 90 22.40 -6.16 19.45
CA ASN A 90 21.93 -6.17 20.84
C ASN A 90 20.41 -6.33 20.92
N GLN A 91 19.73 -6.38 19.77
CA GLN A 91 18.31 -6.63 19.69
C GLN A 91 18.04 -8.06 20.17
N LYS A 92 17.66 -8.19 21.44
CA LYS A 92 17.14 -9.45 21.97
C LYS A 92 15.78 -9.69 21.33
N PHE A 93 15.76 -10.34 20.16
CA PHE A 93 14.55 -11.00 19.70
C PHE A 93 14.14 -11.94 20.83
N ARG A 94 13.07 -11.60 21.56
CA ARG A 94 12.49 -12.54 22.53
C ARG A 94 12.32 -13.82 21.75
N LYS A 95 12.91 -14.92 22.22
CA LYS A 95 12.62 -16.25 21.65
C LYS A 95 11.11 -16.31 21.52
N LYS A 96 10.60 -16.46 20.29
CA LYS A 96 9.15 -16.57 20.03
C LYS A 96 8.64 -17.57 21.05
N GLY A 97 7.92 -17.10 22.07
CA GLY A 97 7.53 -17.97 23.18
C GLY A 97 6.80 -19.18 22.63
N THR A 98 6.91 -20.32 23.30
CA THR A 98 6.20 -21.59 23.01
C THR A 98 4.68 -21.47 23.17
N ARG A 99 4.13 -20.26 23.00
CA ARG A 99 2.70 -20.01 22.98
C ARG A 99 2.17 -20.51 21.64
N LYS A 100 1.14 -21.36 21.72
CA LYS A 100 0.38 -21.81 20.55
C LYS A 100 -0.03 -20.60 19.72
N ARG A 101 0.28 -20.64 18.44
CA ARG A 101 -0.10 -19.59 17.49
C ARG A 101 -1.51 -19.86 17.00
N ILE A 102 -2.25 -18.79 16.71
CA ILE A 102 -3.48 -18.88 15.94
C ILE A 102 -3.10 -19.42 14.55
N SER A 103 -3.86 -20.39 14.06
CA SER A 103 -3.63 -20.96 12.73
C SER A 103 -3.96 -19.94 11.64
N PRO A 104 -3.33 -20.04 10.45
CA PRO A 104 -3.60 -19.14 9.34
C PRO A 104 -5.08 -19.12 8.93
N GLU A 105 -5.77 -20.26 9.01
CA GLU A 105 -7.20 -20.40 8.67
C GLU A 105 -8.08 -19.53 9.58
N ILE A 106 -7.91 -19.66 10.89
CA ILE A 106 -8.63 -18.85 11.88
C ILE A 106 -8.32 -17.37 11.72
N ARG A 107 -7.06 -17.03 11.39
CA ARG A 107 -6.68 -15.64 11.13
C ARG A 107 -7.46 -15.06 9.94
N ILE A 108 -7.59 -15.81 8.84
CA ILE A 108 -8.33 -15.36 7.65
C ILE A 108 -9.82 -15.15 7.97
N LEU A 109 -10.43 -16.06 8.75
CA LEU A 109 -11.82 -15.94 9.18
C LEU A 109 -12.04 -14.69 10.03
N LEU A 110 -11.19 -14.47 11.04
CA LEU A 110 -11.24 -13.28 11.89
C LEU A 110 -11.08 -12.00 11.05
N GLU A 111 -10.12 -11.97 10.12
CA GLU A 111 -9.94 -10.84 9.20
C GLU A 111 -11.22 -10.55 8.40
N GLY A 112 -11.90 -11.58 7.90
CA GLY A 112 -13.20 -11.44 7.23
C GLY A 112 -14.25 -10.76 8.10
N TYR A 113 -14.41 -11.20 9.35
CA TYR A 113 -15.38 -10.61 10.29
C TYR A 113 -15.04 -9.15 10.63
N PHE A 114 -13.76 -8.83 10.84
CA PHE A 114 -13.33 -7.46 11.09
C PHE A 114 -13.56 -6.54 9.88
N LEU A 115 -13.30 -7.04 8.66
CA LEU A 115 -13.50 -6.27 7.44
C LEU A 115 -14.97 -6.02 7.14
N ALA A 116 -15.86 -6.98 7.40
CA ALA A 116 -17.31 -6.80 7.23
C ALA A 116 -17.82 -5.58 8.04
N GLY A 117 -17.43 -5.50 9.32
CA GLY A 117 -17.77 -4.37 10.19
C GLY A 117 -17.12 -3.03 9.81
N ASN A 118 -16.03 -3.05 9.05
CA ASN A 118 -15.39 -1.85 8.51
C ASN A 118 -16.09 -1.34 7.25
N ILE A 119 -16.63 -2.24 6.43
CA ILE A 119 -17.41 -1.89 5.23
C ILE A 119 -18.79 -1.37 5.65
N ASN A 120 -19.47 -2.08 6.55
CA ASN A 120 -20.80 -1.71 7.03
C ASN A 120 -20.88 -1.89 8.55
N LYS A 121 -21.28 -0.84 9.26
CA LYS A 121 -21.37 -0.86 10.72
C LYS A 121 -22.44 -1.83 11.23
N SER A 122 -23.48 -2.07 10.46
CA SER A 122 -24.54 -3.03 10.82
C SER A 122 -24.05 -4.48 10.76
N ASP A 123 -23.02 -4.76 9.97
CA ASP A 123 -22.42 -6.09 9.81
C ASP A 123 -21.21 -6.27 10.73
N ARG A 124 -21.06 -5.41 11.75
CA ARG A 124 -19.95 -5.47 12.69
C ARG A 124 -20.16 -6.62 13.68
N TYR A 125 -19.28 -7.60 13.58
CA TYR A 125 -19.19 -8.67 14.56
C TYR A 125 -18.59 -8.17 15.88
N ILE A 126 -19.22 -8.51 17.00
CA ILE A 126 -18.57 -8.41 18.31
C ILE A 126 -17.70 -9.65 18.55
N ALA A 127 -16.76 -9.57 19.49
CA ALA A 127 -15.83 -10.68 19.78
C ALA A 127 -16.55 -11.98 20.15
N GLN A 128 -17.72 -11.88 20.80
CA GLN A 128 -18.55 -13.03 21.13
C GLN A 128 -19.15 -13.69 19.88
N ASP A 129 -19.63 -12.89 18.93
CA ASP A 129 -20.20 -13.40 17.68
C ASP A 129 -19.12 -14.10 16.85
N MET A 130 -17.93 -13.50 16.74
CA MET A 130 -16.80 -14.13 16.05
C MET A 130 -16.44 -15.46 16.67
N HIS A 131 -16.41 -15.53 18.00
CA HIS A 131 -16.14 -16.79 18.71
C HIS A 131 -17.22 -17.84 18.44
N ASN A 132 -18.50 -17.45 18.48
CA ASN A 132 -19.61 -18.37 18.24
C ASN A 132 -19.57 -18.94 16.81
N GLU A 133 -19.27 -18.12 15.81
CA GLU A 133 -19.09 -18.60 14.44
C GLU A 133 -17.91 -19.55 14.31
N LEU A 134 -16.78 -19.27 14.95
CA LEU A 134 -15.65 -20.20 14.95
C LEU A 134 -16.01 -21.52 15.64
N VAL A 135 -16.77 -21.51 16.72
CA VAL A 135 -17.27 -22.73 17.35
C VAL A 135 -18.19 -23.51 16.41
N ARG A 136 -19.08 -22.83 15.68
CA ARG A 136 -19.96 -23.46 14.69
C ARG A 136 -19.14 -24.14 13.58
N LEU A 137 -18.15 -23.44 13.02
CA LEU A 137 -17.24 -24.01 12.01
C LEU A 137 -16.44 -25.19 12.55
N ALA A 138 -16.08 -25.17 13.84
CA ALA A 138 -15.40 -26.29 14.49
C ALA A 138 -16.31 -27.51 14.66
N GLN A 139 -17.59 -27.30 14.94
CA GLN A 139 -18.61 -28.36 15.01
C GLN A 139 -18.89 -28.97 13.64
N GLU A 140 -18.85 -28.15 12.59
CA GLU A 140 -18.99 -28.57 11.18
C GLU A 140 -17.73 -29.30 10.67
N GLY A 141 -16.63 -29.27 11.44
CA GLY A 141 -15.37 -29.94 11.11
C GLY A 141 -14.48 -29.18 10.13
N GLU A 142 -14.83 -27.93 9.81
CA GLU A 142 -14.01 -27.07 8.95
C GLU A 142 -12.71 -26.63 9.64
N ILE A 143 -12.78 -26.44 10.97
CA ILE A 143 -11.61 -26.07 11.79
C ILE A 143 -11.51 -26.98 13.02
N LYS A 144 -10.31 -27.07 13.60
CA LYS A 144 -10.08 -27.86 14.81
C LYS A 144 -10.55 -27.12 16.06
N MET A 145 -11.33 -27.80 16.90
CA MET A 145 -11.87 -27.23 18.13
C MET A 145 -10.77 -26.71 19.08
N GLU A 146 -9.61 -27.38 19.10
CA GLU A 146 -8.48 -26.98 19.96
C GLU A 146 -7.77 -25.72 19.47
N GLU A 147 -8.04 -25.29 18.24
CA GLU A 147 -7.46 -24.09 17.64
C GLU A 147 -8.34 -22.87 17.83
N VAL A 148 -9.63 -23.04 18.20
CA VAL A 148 -10.56 -21.94 18.43
C VAL A 148 -10.01 -21.03 19.55
N PRO A 149 -9.74 -19.75 19.27
CA PRO A 149 -9.22 -18.82 20.25
C PRO A 149 -10.31 -18.44 21.25
N LYS A 150 -9.92 -18.19 22.50
CA LYS A 150 -10.84 -17.67 23.52
C LYS A 150 -11.31 -16.26 23.14
N VAL A 151 -12.52 -15.89 23.56
CA VAL A 151 -13.07 -14.54 23.37
C VAL A 151 -12.11 -13.44 23.84
N SER A 152 -11.43 -13.63 24.97
CA SER A 152 -10.44 -12.67 25.50
C SER A 152 -9.20 -12.47 24.62
N ALA A 153 -8.95 -13.37 23.66
CA ALA A 153 -7.87 -13.24 22.68
C ALA A 153 -8.33 -12.57 21.38
N ILE A 154 -9.64 -12.53 21.14
CA ILE A 154 -10.27 -11.82 20.01
C ILE A 154 -10.58 -10.37 20.38
N GLN A 155 -11.02 -10.17 21.63
CA GLN A 155 -11.30 -8.84 22.18
C GLN A 155 -10.01 -8.02 22.28
N ASN A 156 -10.09 -6.78 21.82
CA ASN A 156 -8.99 -5.80 21.84
C ASN A 156 -9.03 -4.95 23.11
#